data_AF-A0A7T1MBV0-F1
#
_entry.id   AF-A0A7T1MBV0-F1
#
_cell.length_a   1.000
_cell.length_b   1.000
_cell.length_c   1.000
_cell.angle_alpha   90.00
_cell.angle_beta   90.00
_cell.angle_gamma   90.00
#
_symmetry.space_group_name_H-M   'P 1'
#
loop_
_entity.id
_entity.type
_entity.pdbx_description
1 polymer ?
#
loop_
_entity_poly.entity_id
_entity_poly.type
_entity_poly.pdbx_seq_one_letter_code
_entity_poly.pdbx_strand_id
1 'polypeptide(L)'
;MTVLAATPSLAQDSYELFPFTRQRATNVARMYAERLNGGLTVYRPDACMYNRGGGDCLIRGDAKGYIFRFLGGPPGWQILGLAPTAETEIEVSADGRSVVKVIYNGAPRPPEPAPQQSPTPEPEPDAPAI
;
A
#
# COMPACT_ATOMS: atom_id res chain seq x y z
N MET A 1 -47.16 -10.65 -1.35
CA MET A 1 -45.95 -10.09 -1.97
C MET A 1 -45.19 -9.34 -0.89
N THR A 2 -44.16 -9.96 -0.32
CA THR A 2 -43.35 -9.37 0.75
C THR A 2 -42.12 -8.76 0.11
N VAL A 3 -41.96 -7.44 0.23
CA VAL A 3 -40.81 -6.72 -0.32
C VAL A 3 -39.70 -6.74 0.74
N LEU A 4 -38.59 -7.39 0.42
CA LEU A 4 -37.34 -7.30 1.20
C LEU A 4 -36.76 -5.90 0.98
N ALA A 5 -36.75 -5.07 2.03
CA ALA A 5 -36.01 -3.81 2.03
C ALA A 5 -34.52 -4.13 2.24
N ALA A 6 -33.70 -3.90 1.21
CA ALA A 6 -32.25 -3.92 1.34
C ALA A 6 -31.82 -2.71 2.20
N THR A 7 -31.25 -2.97 3.37
CA THR A 7 -30.64 -1.92 4.20
C THR A 7 -29.41 -1.37 3.50
N PRO A 8 -29.30 -0.05 3.28
CA PRO A 8 -28.09 0.54 2.73
C PRO A 8 -26.94 0.31 3.71
N SER A 9 -25.88 -0.34 3.25
CA SER A 9 -24.62 -0.45 4.00
C SER A 9 -23.97 0.93 4.07
N LEU A 10 -23.86 1.51 5.27
CA LEU A 10 -23.15 2.77 5.53
C LEU A 10 -21.62 2.63 5.43
N ALA A 11 -21.11 1.64 4.72
CA ALA A 11 -19.72 1.58 4.30
C ALA A 11 -19.54 2.31 2.94
N GLN A 12 -20.22 3.44 2.76
CA GLN A 12 -19.95 4.31 1.62
C GLN A 12 -18.67 5.07 1.94
N ASP A 13 -17.57 4.58 1.36
CA ASP A 13 -16.50 5.38 0.80
C ASP A 13 -16.38 6.79 1.39
N SER A 14 -15.84 6.89 2.60
CA SER A 14 -15.16 8.11 3.05
C SER A 14 -14.16 8.64 2.00
N TYR A 15 -13.75 7.76 1.09
CA TYR A 15 -12.94 8.02 -0.08
C TYR A 15 -13.59 8.91 -1.14
N GLU A 16 -14.88 8.75 -1.46
CA GLU A 16 -15.60 9.64 -2.39
C GLU A 16 -15.97 10.98 -1.74
N LEU A 17 -16.24 10.95 -0.43
CA LEU A 17 -16.65 12.17 0.30
C LEU A 17 -15.52 13.17 0.47
N PHE A 18 -14.25 12.73 0.45
CA PHE A 18 -13.09 13.63 0.58
C PHE A 18 -11.89 13.21 -0.31
N PRO A 19 -11.90 13.45 -1.62
CA PRO A 19 -10.74 13.19 -2.48
C PRO A 19 -9.44 13.88 -1.99
N PHE A 20 -9.57 14.94 -1.19
CA PHE A 20 -8.44 15.67 -0.59
C PHE A 20 -7.77 14.95 0.58
N THR A 21 -8.46 14.07 1.32
CA THR A 21 -7.85 13.38 2.48
C THR A 21 -6.82 12.37 2.04
N ARG A 22 -7.04 11.64 0.93
CA ARG A 22 -6.04 10.72 0.37
C ARG A 22 -4.78 11.47 -0.06
N GLN A 23 -4.90 12.55 -0.84
CA GLN A 23 -3.72 13.33 -1.26
C GLN A 23 -2.97 13.91 -0.06
N ARG A 24 -3.71 14.37 0.96
CA ARG A 24 -3.12 14.83 2.20
C ARG A 24 -2.38 13.70 2.92
N ALA A 25 -2.98 12.52 3.02
CA ALA A 25 -2.38 11.35 3.64
C ALA A 25 -1.09 10.93 2.92
N THR A 26 -1.07 10.95 1.58
CA THR A 26 0.14 10.70 0.78
C THR A 26 1.24 11.71 1.12
N ASN A 27 0.91 13.00 1.19
CA ASN A 27 1.89 14.03 1.56
C ASN A 27 2.41 13.84 3.00
N VAL A 28 1.53 13.47 3.94
CA VAL A 28 1.91 13.18 5.33
C VAL A 28 2.85 11.97 5.40
N ALA A 29 2.49 10.85 4.77
CA ALA A 29 3.33 9.65 4.71
C ALA A 29 4.69 9.94 4.06
N ARG A 30 4.70 10.67 2.93
CA ARG A 30 5.92 11.05 2.21
C ARG A 30 6.85 11.87 3.09
N MET A 31 6.37 13.00 3.63
CA MET A 31 7.19 13.87 4.48
C MET A 31 7.63 13.18 5.77
N TYR A 32 6.83 12.26 6.29
CA TYR A 32 7.21 11.49 7.47
C TYR A 32 8.37 10.53 7.14
N ALA A 33 8.28 9.79 6.04
CA ALA A 33 9.35 8.89 5.60
C ALA A 33 10.64 9.63 5.24
N GLU A 34 10.53 10.81 4.62
CA GLU A 34 11.68 11.68 4.35
C GLU A 34 12.42 12.06 5.64
N ARG A 35 11.70 12.47 6.68
CA ARG A 35 12.31 12.79 7.98
C ARG A 35 12.88 11.54 8.66
N LEU A 36 12.13 10.44 8.63
CA LEU A 36 12.50 9.18 9.28
C LEU A 36 13.80 8.60 8.71
N ASN A 37 14.05 8.78 7.42
CA ASN A 37 15.20 8.21 6.71
C ASN A 37 16.34 9.22 6.45
N GLY A 38 16.47 10.24 7.30
CA GLY A 38 17.64 11.14 7.29
C GLY A 38 17.48 12.43 6.47
N GLY A 39 16.28 12.73 5.98
CA GLY A 39 15.95 13.97 5.29
C GLY A 39 16.18 13.92 3.77
N LEU A 40 15.76 15.00 3.10
CA LEU A 40 15.76 15.13 1.64
C LEU A 40 17.15 15.09 0.99
N THR A 41 18.21 15.32 1.77
CA THR A 41 19.61 15.23 1.30
C THR A 41 20.12 13.80 1.25
N VAL A 42 19.47 12.88 1.97
CA VAL A 42 19.89 11.46 2.11
C VAL A 42 18.89 10.52 1.47
N TYR A 43 17.61 10.86 1.46
CA TYR A 43 16.53 9.95 1.09
C TYR A 43 15.49 10.59 0.19
N ARG A 44 15.04 9.82 -0.79
CA ARG A 44 13.89 10.11 -1.66
C ARG A 44 12.97 8.88 -1.75
N PRO A 45 11.68 9.03 -1.42
CA PRO A 45 10.65 8.03 -1.69
C PRO A 45 10.53 7.70 -3.17
N ASP A 46 9.98 6.53 -3.47
CA ASP A 46 9.61 6.12 -4.82
C ASP A 46 8.63 7.12 -5.48
N ALA A 47 8.79 7.32 -6.80
CA ALA A 47 7.99 8.14 -7.69
C ALA A 47 6.47 7.98 -7.49
N CYS A 48 5.98 6.78 -7.18
CA CYS A 48 4.56 6.54 -6.86
C CYS A 48 4.00 7.50 -5.79
N MET A 49 4.81 7.91 -4.79
CA MET A 49 4.42 8.81 -3.70
C MET A 49 4.26 10.27 -4.16
N TYR A 50 4.60 10.57 -5.41
CA TYR A 50 4.37 11.86 -6.06
C TYR A 50 3.16 11.84 -6.99
N ASN A 51 2.59 10.67 -7.26
CA ASN A 51 1.32 10.54 -7.97
C ASN A 51 0.14 10.99 -7.10
N ARG A 52 -0.98 11.33 -7.74
CA ARG A 52 -2.21 11.67 -7.04
C ARG A 52 -2.62 10.53 -6.10
N GLY A 53 -2.71 10.84 -4.81
CA GLY A 53 -3.12 9.89 -3.78
C GLY A 53 -2.18 8.69 -3.56
N GLY A 54 -0.92 8.76 -4.01
CA GLY A 54 0.11 7.74 -3.76
C GLY A 54 0.16 6.58 -4.77
N GLY A 55 -0.71 6.56 -5.78
CA GLY A 55 -0.70 5.58 -6.86
C GLY A 55 -0.54 4.14 -6.37
N ASP A 56 0.40 3.41 -6.98
CA ASP A 56 0.70 2.00 -6.67
C ASP A 56 1.28 1.77 -5.26
N CYS A 57 1.67 2.84 -4.57
CA CYS A 57 2.19 2.76 -3.21
C CYS A 57 1.10 2.85 -2.13
N LEU A 58 -0.16 3.03 -2.52
CA LEU A 58 -1.31 2.86 -1.63
C LEU A 58 -1.70 1.38 -1.57
N ILE A 59 -1.52 0.75 -0.41
CA ILE A 59 -1.94 -0.63 -0.18
C ILE A 59 -3.42 -0.71 0.22
N ARG A 60 -3.87 0.26 1.02
CA ARG A 60 -5.25 0.32 1.52
C ARG A 60 -5.66 1.75 1.77
N GLY A 61 -6.87 2.12 1.39
CA GLY A 61 -7.49 3.40 1.75
C GLY A 61 -8.98 3.21 1.96
N ASP A 62 -9.45 3.39 3.19
CA ASP A 62 -10.84 3.18 3.60
C ASP A 62 -11.21 4.10 4.77
N ALA A 63 -12.41 3.93 5.35
CA ALA A 63 -12.89 4.74 6.48
C ALA A 63 -12.03 4.64 7.75
N LYS A 64 -11.13 3.66 7.85
CA LYS A 64 -10.21 3.48 8.98
C LYS A 64 -8.88 4.20 8.77
N GLY A 65 -8.54 4.58 7.55
CA GLY A 65 -7.26 5.24 7.25
C GLY A 65 -6.63 4.78 5.94
N TYR A 66 -5.35 5.11 5.81
CA TYR A 66 -4.54 4.82 4.64
C TYR A 66 -3.27 4.07 5.04
N ILE A 67 -2.98 2.96 4.36
CA ILE A 67 -1.67 2.31 4.43
C ILE A 67 -0.94 2.56 3.13
N PHE A 68 0.26 3.14 3.25
CA PHE A 68 1.21 3.26 2.16
C PHE A 68 2.38 2.31 2.39
N ARG A 69 2.85 1.67 1.32
CA ARG A 69 4.10 0.90 1.30
C ARG A 69 4.89 1.28 0.08
N PHE A 70 6.14 1.69 0.27
CA PHE A 70 6.98 2.17 -0.81
C PHE A 70 8.45 1.97 -0.50
N LEU A 71 9.24 1.91 -1.57
CA LEU A 71 10.69 1.91 -1.51
C LEU A 71 11.22 3.35 -1.46
N GLY A 72 12.48 3.49 -1.11
CA GLY A 72 13.21 4.74 -1.27
C GLY A 72 14.71 4.52 -1.17
N GLY A 73 15.45 5.53 -1.62
CA GLY A 73 16.90 5.47 -1.77
C GLY A 73 17.52 6.86 -1.79
N PRO A 74 18.83 6.96 -2.10
CA PRO A 74 19.50 8.26 -2.21
C PRO A 74 18.85 9.15 -3.28
N PRO A 75 18.99 10.49 -3.18
CA PRO A 75 18.46 11.38 -4.21
C PRO A 75 18.89 10.97 -5.62
N GLY A 76 17.91 10.79 -6.50
CA GLY A 76 18.14 10.34 -7.89
C GLY A 76 18.18 8.83 -8.10
N TRP A 77 18.00 8.00 -7.06
CA TRP A 77 18.16 6.53 -7.16
C TRP A 77 17.39 5.90 -8.32
N GLN A 78 16.13 6.27 -8.56
CA GLN A 78 15.32 5.69 -9.64
C GLN A 78 15.83 6.08 -11.03
N ILE A 79 16.26 7.34 -11.20
CA ILE A 79 16.77 7.83 -12.49
C ILE A 79 18.13 7.21 -12.81
N LEU A 80 18.93 6.96 -11.77
CA LEU A 80 20.26 6.36 -11.86
C LEU A 80 20.23 4.83 -11.85
N GLY A 81 19.06 4.19 -11.68
CA GLY A 81 18.93 2.73 -11.57
C GLY A 81 19.63 2.14 -10.33
N LEU A 82 19.83 2.93 -9.28
CA LEU A 82 20.41 2.45 -8.03
C LEU A 82 19.40 1.60 -7.26
N ALA A 83 19.90 0.68 -6.44
CA ALA A 83 19.03 -0.09 -5.56
C ALA A 83 18.39 0.81 -4.48
N PRO A 84 17.13 0.55 -4.09
CA PRO A 84 16.54 1.19 -2.93
C PRO A 84 17.30 0.78 -1.66
N THR A 85 17.40 1.71 -0.71
CA THR A 85 18.09 1.48 0.57
C THR A 85 17.13 1.27 1.73
N ALA A 86 15.86 1.66 1.57
CA ALA A 86 14.84 1.44 2.57
C ALA A 86 13.48 1.13 1.94
N GLU A 87 12.69 0.34 2.67
CA GLU A 87 11.27 0.19 2.49
C GLU A 87 10.55 0.77 3.70
N THR A 88 9.46 1.48 3.44
CA THR A 88 8.68 2.16 4.46
C THR A 88 7.21 1.79 4.29
N GLU A 89 6.59 1.32 5.37
CA GLU A 89 5.16 1.03 5.45
C GLU A 89 4.54 1.81 6.61
N ILE A 90 3.57 2.67 6.31
CA ILE A 90 3.03 3.64 7.27
C ILE A 90 1.50 3.66 7.17
N GLU A 91 0.85 3.67 8.32
CA GLU A 91 -0.57 3.95 8.47
C GLU A 91 -0.81 5.41 8.82
N VAL A 92 -1.70 6.06 8.08
CA VAL A 92 -2.14 7.45 8.24
C VAL A 92 -3.62 7.48 8.60
N SER A 93 -4.01 8.42 9.45
CA SER A 93 -5.38 8.62 9.91
C SER A 93 -6.36 8.81 8.75
N ALA A 94 -7.64 8.47 8.96
CA ALA A 94 -8.70 8.62 7.96
C ALA A 94 -8.88 10.08 7.47
N ASP A 95 -8.59 11.07 8.29
CA ASP A 95 -8.60 12.48 7.88
C ASP A 95 -7.32 12.92 7.13
N GLY A 96 -6.36 12.02 7.00
CA GLY A 96 -5.09 12.21 6.30
C GLY A 96 -4.12 13.17 6.99
N ARG A 97 -4.31 13.47 8.28
CA ARG A 97 -3.54 14.52 8.97
C ARG A 97 -2.36 14.02 9.81
N SER A 98 -2.39 12.77 10.26
CA SER A 98 -1.39 12.25 11.19
C SER A 98 -1.00 10.83 10.85
N VAL A 99 0.28 10.52 11.02
CA VAL A 99 0.75 9.13 11.07
C VAL A 99 0.21 8.49 12.35
N VAL A 100 -0.53 7.40 12.18
CA VAL A 100 -1.05 6.58 13.29
C VAL A 100 0.00 5.57 13.72
N LYS A 101 0.70 4.97 12.74
CA LYS A 101 1.68 3.92 13.01
C LYS A 101 2.72 3.82 11.89
N VAL A 102 3.98 3.62 12.27
CA VAL A 102 4.99 3.07 11.36
C VAL A 102 4.93 1.55 11.47
N ILE A 103 4.44 0.90 10.42
CA ILE A 103 4.31 -0.56 10.37
C ILE A 103 5.69 -1.19 10.09
N TYR A 104 6.45 -0.58 9.18
CA TYR A 104 7.80 -1.02 8.83
C TYR A 104 8.66 0.17 8.38
N ASN A 105 9.94 0.19 8.78
CA ASN A 105 10.96 1.05 8.17
C ASN A 105 12.33 0.38 8.31
N GLY A 106 12.89 -0.10 7.21
CA GLY A 106 14.12 -0.87 7.24
C GLY A 106 14.60 -1.24 5.84
N ALA A 107 15.52 -2.20 5.75
CA ALA A 107 16.01 -2.69 4.46
C ALA A 107 14.85 -3.25 3.61
N PRO A 108 14.86 -3.08 2.27
CA PRO A 108 13.82 -3.64 1.41
C PRO A 108 13.61 -5.14 1.66
N ARG A 109 12.35 -5.54 1.86
CA ARG A 109 12.00 -6.95 2.01
C ARG A 109 12.16 -7.65 0.67
N PRO A 110 12.51 -8.96 0.65
CA PRO A 110 12.46 -9.74 -0.58
C PRO A 110 11.06 -9.65 -1.18
N PRO A 111 10.92 -9.63 -2.53
CA PRO A 111 9.62 -9.77 -3.15
C PRO A 111 8.97 -11.04 -2.61
N GLU A 112 7.74 -10.92 -2.12
CA GLU A 112 6.99 -12.06 -1.65
C GLU A 112 6.93 -13.09 -2.79
N PRO A 113 7.31 -14.36 -2.56
CA PRO A 113 7.18 -15.38 -3.59
C PRO A 113 5.74 -15.35 -4.11
N ALA A 114 5.56 -15.34 -5.42
CA ALA A 114 4.23 -15.43 -6.02
C ALA A 114 3.47 -16.58 -5.34
N PRO A 115 2.16 -16.43 -5.07
CA PRO A 115 1.36 -17.52 -4.51
C PRO A 115 1.63 -18.75 -5.34
N GLN A 116 2.26 -19.76 -4.74
CA GLN A 116 2.46 -21.04 -5.39
C GLN A 116 1.04 -21.51 -5.73
N GLN A 117 0.72 -21.55 -7.03
CA GLN A 117 -0.51 -22.20 -7.47
C GLN A 117 -0.45 -23.60 -6.86
N SER A 118 -1.42 -23.93 -6.01
CA SER A 118 -1.59 -25.28 -5.52
C SER A 118 -1.50 -26.20 -6.74
N PRO A 119 -0.65 -27.24 -6.72
CA PRO A 119 -0.53 -28.12 -7.87
C PRO A 119 -1.94 -28.59 -8.24
N THR A 120 -2.34 -28.33 -9.49
CA THR A 120 -3.53 -28.94 -10.08
C THR A 120 -3.42 -30.43 -9.77
N PRO A 121 -4.42 -31.06 -9.13
CA PRO A 121 -4.37 -32.48 -8.90
C PRO A 121 -4.18 -33.16 -10.26
N GLU A 122 -3.04 -33.83 -10.40
CA GLU A 122 -2.77 -34.75 -11.49
C GLU A 122 -3.94 -35.73 -11.56
N PRO A 123 -4.53 -36.00 -12.74
CA PRO A 123 -5.63 -36.96 -12.81
C PRO A 123 -5.15 -38.31 -12.28
N GLU A 124 -5.79 -38.76 -11.20
CA GLU A 124 -5.56 -40.07 -10.60
C GLU A 124 -5.73 -41.13 -11.71
N PRO A 125 -4.75 -42.03 -11.94
CA PRO A 125 -4.91 -43.07 -12.95
C PRO A 125 -6.05 -43.99 -12.55
N ASP A 126 -6.97 -44.19 -13.50
CA ASP A 126 -8.15 -45.05 -13.39
C ASP A 126 -7.84 -46.36 -12.64
N ALA A 127 -8.57 -46.59 -11.55
CA ALA A 127 -8.56 -47.85 -10.83
C ALA A 127 -8.96 -49.01 -11.78
N PRO A 128 -8.34 -50.20 -11.66
CA PRO A 128 -8.69 -51.32 -12.51
C PRO A 128 -10.12 -51.78 -12.21
N ALA A 129 -10.91 -51.97 -13.27
CA ALA A 129 -12.21 -52.61 -13.21
C ALA A 129 -12.09 -54.03 -12.65
N ILE A 130 -12.89 -54.34 -11.62
CA ILE A 130 -13.23 -55.71 -11.21
C ILE A 130 -14.63 -55.99 -11.69
#